data_AF-A0A413G0P9-F1
#
_entry.id   AF-A0A413G0P9-F1
#
_cell.length_a   1.000
_cell.length_b   1.000
_cell.length_c   1.000
_cell.angle_alpha   90.00
_cell.angle_beta   90.00
_cell.angle_gamma   90.00
#
_symmetry.space_group_name_H-M   'P 1'
#
loop_
_entity.id
_entity.type
_entity.pdbx_description
1 polymer ?
#
loop_
_entity_poly.entity_id
_entity_poly.type
_entity_poly.pdbx_seq_one_letter_code
_entity_poly.pdbx_strand_id
1 'polypeptide(L)'
;MKKMTCFVPGVLALLFYCVIGFFGSFRAINPFAWGCVALLFLSGGLLTQKQWWGCFPGIFVGAVLIYMSTQYTGQIINIEGPSGIILCVFYLVCGIRIYLRKDR
;
A
#
# COMPACT_ATOMS: atom_id res chain seq x y z
N MET A 1 18.33 0.11 -5.54
CA MET A 1 16.93 0.59 -5.63
C MET A 1 16.97 2.10 -5.75
N LYS A 2 16.45 2.66 -6.84
CA LYS A 2 16.24 4.11 -6.92
C LYS A 2 15.21 4.47 -5.85
N LYS A 3 15.47 5.52 -5.06
CA LYS A 3 14.64 5.92 -3.91
C LYS A 3 13.14 6.00 -4.25
N MET A 4 12.83 6.35 -5.50
CA MET A 4 11.46 6.51 -6.01
C MET A 4 10.65 5.20 -6.13
N THR A 5 11.28 4.02 -6.26
CA THR A 5 10.51 2.78 -6.48
C THR A 5 9.71 2.35 -5.24
N CYS A 6 10.12 2.76 -4.03
CA CYS A 6 9.42 2.40 -2.80
C CYS A 6 8.11 3.18 -2.58
N PHE A 7 7.91 4.27 -3.32
CA PHE A 7 6.71 5.10 -3.25
C PHE A 7 5.64 4.74 -4.27
N VAL A 8 5.95 3.86 -5.23
CA VAL A 8 5.02 3.44 -6.28
C VAL A 8 3.65 3.00 -5.73
N PRO A 9 3.58 2.16 -4.67
CA PRO A 9 2.29 1.75 -4.12
C PRO A 9 1.49 2.92 -3.52
N GLY A 10 2.16 3.84 -2.83
CA GLY A 10 1.53 5.02 -2.24
C GLY A 10 1.02 6.00 -3.29
N VAL A 11 1.79 6.25 -4.34
CA VAL A 11 1.40 7.13 -5.46
C VAL A 11 0.21 6.54 -6.22
N LEU A 12 0.23 5.23 -6.51
CA LEU A 12 -0.87 4.55 -7.18
C LEU A 12 -2.16 4.60 -6.35
N ALA A 13 -2.07 4.32 -5.04
CA ALA A 13 -3.21 4.38 -4.13
C ALA A 13 -3.80 5.81 -4.04
N LEU A 14 -2.93 6.83 -3.93
CA LEU A 14 -3.36 8.22 -3.90
C LEU A 14 -4.06 8.62 -5.19
N LEU A 15 -3.50 8.25 -6.35
CA LEU A 15 -4.11 8.56 -7.64
C LEU A 15 -5.47 7.88 -7.79
N PHE A 16 -5.60 6.62 -7.37
CA PHE A 16 -6.88 5.89 -7.39
C PHE A 16 -7.95 6.56 -6.53
N TYR A 17 -7.64 6.90 -5.27
CA TYR A 17 -8.59 7.58 -4.39
C TYR A 17 -8.91 9.02 -4.82
N CYS A 18 -7.96 9.73 -5.42
CA CYS A 18 -8.22 11.05 -6.02
C CYS A 18 -9.19 10.95 -7.20
N VAL A 19 -9.04 9.97 -8.08
CA VAL A 19 -9.96 9.76 -9.22
C VAL A 19 -11.37 9.44 -8.71
N ILE A 20 -11.50 8.53 -7.74
CA ILE A 20 -12.80 8.20 -7.13
C ILE A 20 -13.43 9.42 -6.46
N GLY A 21 -12.63 10.20 -5.71
CA GLY A 21 -13.09 11.41 -5.05
C GLY A 21 -13.56 12.50 -6.02
N PHE A 22 -12.91 12.59 -7.19
CA PHE A 22 -13.23 13.56 -8.24
C PHE A 22 -14.52 13.21 -9.00
N PHE A 23 -14.72 11.94 -9.37
CA PHE A 23 -15.92 11.51 -10.11
C PHE A 23 -17.14 11.25 -9.21
N GLY A 24 -16.93 10.94 -7.94
CA GLY A 24 -18.01 10.71 -6.97
C GLY A 24 -18.11 11.87 -5.99
N SER A 25 -17.53 11.69 -4.81
CA SER A 25 -17.43 12.69 -3.76
C SER A 25 -16.42 12.25 -2.72
N PHE A 26 -15.51 13.14 -2.30
CA PHE A 26 -14.52 12.84 -1.27
C PHE A 26 -15.11 12.39 0.08
N ARG A 27 -16.34 12.83 0.41
CA ARG A 27 -17.07 12.42 1.62
C ARG A 27 -17.58 10.97 1.59
N ALA A 28 -17.73 10.37 0.41
CA ALA A 28 -18.17 8.99 0.28
C ALA A 28 -17.03 7.99 0.54
N ILE A 29 -15.77 8.46 0.55
CA ILE A 29 -14.61 7.62 0.80
C ILE A 29 -14.44 7.46 2.31
N ASN A 30 -14.34 6.21 2.79
CA ASN A 30 -14.10 5.91 4.19
C ASN A 30 -12.80 6.61 4.67
N PRO A 31 -12.82 7.39 5.78
CA PRO A 31 -11.62 8.02 6.35
C PRO A 31 -10.45 7.05 6.56
N PHE A 32 -10.75 5.78 6.82
CA PHE A 32 -9.77 4.73 6.99
C PHE A 32 -8.89 4.51 5.75
N ALA A 33 -9.45 4.69 4.55
CA ALA A 33 -8.70 4.56 3.29
C ALA A 33 -7.57 5.58 3.17
N TRP A 34 -7.82 6.83 3.60
CA TRP A 34 -6.79 7.87 3.65
C TRP A 34 -5.68 7.53 4.64
N GLY A 35 -6.03 6.89 5.77
CA GLY A 35 -5.06 6.33 6.72
C GLY A 35 -4.15 5.28 6.08
N CYS A 36 -4.72 4.38 5.27
CA CYS A 36 -3.95 3.39 4.51
C CYS A 36 -2.99 4.05 3.51
N VAL A 37 -3.42 5.09 2.79
CA VAL A 37 -2.54 5.84 1.87
C VAL A 37 -1.38 6.48 2.64
N ALA A 38 -1.65 7.12 3.78
CA ALA A 38 -0.61 7.70 4.63
C ALA A 38 0.40 6.65 5.12
N LEU A 39 -0.05 5.45 5.50
CA LEU A 39 0.80 4.33 5.88
C LEU A 39 1.72 3.86 4.74
N LEU A 40 1.23 3.85 3.49
CA LEU A 40 2.05 3.49 2.33
C LEU A 40 3.16 4.50 2.06
N PHE A 41 2.87 5.80 2.21
CA PHE A 41 3.89 6.85 2.13
C PHE A 41 4.90 6.77 3.28
N LEU A 42 4.43 6.51 4.51
CA LEU A 42 5.28 6.31 5.67
C LEU A 42 6.23 5.12 5.45
N SER A 43 5.68 4.01 4.94
CA SER A 43 6.44 2.81 4.56
C SER A 43 7.53 3.12 3.53
N GLY A 44 7.17 3.82 2.45
CA GLY A 44 8.13 4.26 1.42
C GLY A 44 9.23 5.18 1.97
N GLY A 45 8.89 6.08 2.90
CA GLY A 45 9.83 6.95 3.61
C GLY A 45 10.84 6.16 4.45
N LEU A 46 10.36 5.24 5.29
CA LEU A 46 11.19 4.36 6.12
C LEU A 46 12.12 3.48 5.29
N LEU A 47 11.61 2.89 4.20
CA LEU A 47 12.41 2.07 3.27
C LEU A 47 13.48 2.92 2.56
N THR A 48 13.21 4.20 2.28
CA THR A 48 14.20 5.13 1.70
C THR A 48 15.35 5.42 2.68
N GLN A 49 15.08 5.42 3.97
CA GLN A 49 16.08 5.55 5.04
C GLN A 49 16.84 4.24 5.33
N LYS A 50 16.70 3.21 4.47
CA LYS A 50 17.29 1.87 4.65
C LYS A 50 16.81 1.15 5.90
N GLN A 51 15.67 1.55 6.48
CA GLN A 51 15.07 0.84 7.61
C GLN A 51 14.20 -0.31 7.09
N TRP A 52 14.63 -1.55 7.32
CA TRP A 52 13.89 -2.76 6.92
C TRP A 52 12.50 -2.87 7.57
N TRP A 53 12.34 -2.37 8.80
CA TRP A 53 11.04 -2.25 9.50
C TRP A 53 10.03 -1.38 8.74
N GLY A 54 10.47 -0.54 7.79
CA GLY A 54 9.58 0.21 6.91
C GLY A 54 8.63 -0.67 6.09
N CYS A 55 8.91 -1.96 5.94
CA CYS A 55 8.07 -2.93 5.25
C CYS A 55 6.72 -3.21 5.97
N PHE A 56 6.72 -3.23 7.31
CA PHE A 56 5.55 -3.58 8.13
C PHE A 56 4.29 -2.76 7.83
N PRO A 57 4.34 -1.41 7.78
CA PRO A 57 3.16 -0.62 7.44
C PRO A 57 2.59 -0.93 6.05
N GLY A 58 3.45 -1.23 5.06
CA GLY A 58 3.00 -1.63 3.72
C GLY A 58 2.34 -3.00 3.69
N ILE A 59 2.89 -3.99 4.40
CA ILE A 59 2.27 -5.31 4.56
C ILE A 59 0.94 -5.20 5.32
N PHE A 60 0.88 -4.38 6.36
CA PHE A 60 -0.35 -4.16 7.12
C PHE A 60 -1.48 -3.62 6.23
N VAL A 61 -1.19 -2.63 5.39
CA VAL A 61 -2.16 -2.11 4.41
C VAL A 61 -2.59 -3.19 3.42
N GLY A 62 -1.66 -4.02 2.95
CA GLY A 62 -1.99 -5.15 2.07
C GLY A 62 -2.89 -6.19 2.74
N ALA A 63 -2.64 -6.50 4.02
CA ALA A 63 -3.46 -7.41 4.82
C ALA A 63 -4.87 -6.84 5.05
N VAL A 64 -4.97 -5.54 5.30
CA VAL A 64 -6.26 -4.83 5.38
C VAL A 64 -7.03 -4.94 4.06
N LEU A 65 -6.37 -4.77 2.90
CA LEU A 65 -7.01 -4.94 1.59
C LEU A 65 -7.52 -6.37 1.36
N ILE A 66 -6.72 -7.38 1.75
CA ILE A 66 -7.15 -8.78 1.70
C ILE A 66 -8.34 -9.03 2.62
N TYR A 67 -8.34 -8.45 3.82
CA TYR A 67 -9.45 -8.55 4.76
C TYR A 67 -10.72 -7.91 4.19
N MET A 68 -10.61 -6.69 3.65
CA MET A 68 -11.74 -6.00 3.02
C MET A 68 -12.31 -6.78 1.84
N SER A 69 -11.47 -7.49 1.09
CA SER A 69 -11.92 -8.39 0.01
C SER A 69 -12.80 -9.55 0.49
N THR A 70 -12.69 -9.96 1.76
CA THR A 70 -13.58 -10.98 2.34
C THR A 70 -14.93 -10.41 2.77
N GLN A 71 -15.04 -9.08 2.88
CA GLN A 71 -16.31 -8.40 3.12
C GLN A 71 -16.97 -8.07 1.78
N TYR A 72 -18.29 -8.24 1.70
CA TYR A 72 -19.03 -7.97 0.47
C TYR A 72 -19.08 -6.45 0.22
N THR A 73 -18.22 -5.94 -0.66
CA THR A 73 -18.13 -4.52 -1.04
C THR A 73 -19.12 -4.13 -2.16
N GLY A 74 -19.92 -5.07 -2.65
CA GLY A 74 -20.88 -4.83 -3.75
C GLY A 74 -20.25 -4.77 -5.14
N GLN A 75 -18.95 -5.07 -5.27
CA GLN A 75 -18.27 -5.18 -6.56
C GLN A 75 -18.43 -6.58 -7.17
N ILE A 76 -18.78 -6.64 -8.46
CA ILE A 76 -19.00 -7.88 -9.24
C ILE A 76 -17.71 -8.69 -9.40
N ILE A 77 -16.55 -8.01 -9.38
CA ILE A 77 -15.22 -8.62 -9.47
C ILE A 77 -14.42 -8.19 -8.25
N ASN A 78 -14.04 -9.17 -7.44
CA ASN A 78 -13.34 -8.95 -6.17
C ASN A 78 -11.83 -8.70 -6.43
N ILE A 79 -11.51 -7.49 -6.90
CA ILE A 79 -10.14 -7.04 -7.25
C ILE A 79 -9.29 -6.73 -6.01
N GLU A 80 -9.93 -6.48 -4.88
CA GLU A 80 -9.31 -6.04 -3.63
C GLU A 80 -8.33 -7.09 -3.08
N GLY A 81 -8.71 -8.37 -3.12
CA GLY A 81 -7.90 -9.50 -2.67
C GLY A 81 -6.59 -9.68 -3.44
N PRO A 82 -6.61 -9.85 -4.78
CA PRO A 82 -5.39 -9.98 -5.56
C PRO A 82 -4.52 -8.72 -5.46
N SER A 83 -5.10 -7.52 -5.39
CA SER A 83 -4.33 -6.29 -5.22
C SER A 83 -3.61 -6.21 -3.87
N GLY A 84 -4.26 -6.65 -2.78
CA GLY A 84 -3.64 -6.75 -1.46
C GLY A 84 -2.49 -7.76 -1.40
N ILE A 85 -2.63 -8.91 -2.05
CA ILE A 85 -1.55 -9.92 -2.16
C ILE A 85 -0.34 -9.34 -2.90
N ILE A 86 -0.56 -8.68 -4.04
CA ILE A 86 0.52 -8.05 -4.83
C ILE A 86 1.24 -7.00 -3.98
N LEU A 87 0.49 -6.20 -3.22
CA LEU A 87 1.03 -5.17 -2.34
C LEU A 87 1.91 -5.77 -1.23
N CYS A 88 1.44 -6.83 -0.57
CA CYS A 88 2.18 -7.56 0.45
C CYS A 88 3.50 -8.10 -0.11
N VAL A 89 3.47 -8.78 -1.26
CA VAL A 89 4.67 -9.32 -1.90
C VAL A 89 5.65 -8.21 -2.28
N PHE A 90 5.14 -7.09 -2.82
CA PHE A 90 5.98 -5.94 -3.19
C PHE A 90 6.77 -5.38 -2.00
N TYR A 91 6.08 -5.12 -0.89
CA TYR A 91 6.73 -4.60 0.32
C TYR A 91 7.69 -5.62 0.94
N LEU A 92 7.32 -6.91 0.95
CA LEU A 92 8.16 -7.98 1.45
C LEU A 92 9.48 -8.10 0.65
N VAL A 93 9.41 -8.08 -0.68
CA VAL A 93 10.60 -8.05 -1.55
C VAL A 93 11.44 -6.79 -1.32
N CYS A 94 10.80 -5.62 -1.14
CA CYS A 94 11.49 -4.38 -0.82
C CYS A 94 12.23 -4.46 0.53
N GLY A 95 11.58 -5.03 1.55
CA GLY A 95 12.17 -5.28 2.86
C GLY A 95 13.39 -6.20 2.80
N ILE A 96 13.26 -7.38 2.15
CA ILE A 96 14.36 -8.35 1.99
C ILE A 96 15.55 -7.72 1.27
N ARG A 97 15.31 -7.00 0.16
CA ARG A 97 16.37 -6.34 -0.63
C ARG A 97 17.13 -5.25 0.13
N ILE A 98 16.53 -4.68 1.18
CA ILE A 98 17.18 -3.70 2.06
C ILE A 98 17.91 -4.42 3.18
N TYR A 99 17.30 -5.46 3.77
CA TYR A 99 17.92 -6.30 4.80
C TYR A 99 19.22 -6.94 4.29
N LEU A 100 19.18 -7.58 3.11
CA LEU A 100 20.37 -8.17 2.47
C LEU A 100 21.45 -7.15 2.08
N ARG A 101 21.09 -5.86 1.98
CA ARG A 101 22.03 -4.76 1.68
C ARG A 101 22.54 -4.04 2.93
N LYS A 102 22.02 -4.39 4.10
CA LYS A 102 22.48 -3.92 5.40
C LYS A 102 23.50 -4.89 6.01
N ASP A 103 23.40 -6.17 5.65
CA ASP A 103 24.28 -7.25 6.12
C ASP A 103 25.58 -7.40 5.29
N ARG A 104 25.59 -6.92 4.03
CA ARG A 104 26.81 -6.70 3.24
C ARG A 104 27.29 -5.26 3.37
#